data_AF-A0A838VSE5-F1
#
_entry.id   AF-A0A838VSE5-F1
#
_cell.length_a   1.000
_cell.length_b   1.000
_cell.length_c   1.000
_cell.angle_alpha   90.00
_cell.angle_beta   90.00
_cell.angle_gamma   90.00
#
_symmetry.space_group_name_H-M   'P 1'
#
loop_
_entity.id
_entity.type
_entity.pdbx_description
1 polymer ?
#
loop_
_entity_poly.entity_id
_entity_poly.type
_entity_poly.pdbx_seq_one_letter_code
_entity_poly.pdbx_strand_id
1 'polypeptide(L)'
;MLRQLSIKAAIIKPRSILRFSQTTSGFTLIEILVVVLMVGILSAIAAPSWLGFVNRQRVNKANDAVFSALQQAQQEAKRRKITYRISFRNNSSVPQIAMYANSTVTDSNWQNLGDNLGLKPGQVLFSTNLTSENTAGTSFSSNFTTPQSISFDYTGALAFPSIKNNTQAIQSSN
;
A
#
# COMPACT_ATOMS: atom_id res chain seq x y z
N MET A 1 -63.68 74.21 14.75
CA MET A 1 -62.49 73.39 15.10
C MET A 1 -62.75 72.81 16.48
N LEU A 2 -62.69 71.52 16.80
CA LEU A 2 -62.19 70.29 16.17
C LEU A 2 -62.98 69.11 16.74
N ARG A 3 -63.36 68.14 15.89
CA ARG A 3 -63.96 66.85 16.29
C ARG A 3 -62.88 65.98 16.93
N GLN A 4 -63.17 65.32 18.05
CA GLN A 4 -62.34 64.23 18.55
C GLN A 4 -63.08 62.89 18.38
N LEU A 5 -62.44 61.99 17.62
CA LEU A 5 -62.95 60.68 17.23
C LEU A 5 -62.87 59.68 18.38
N SER A 6 -63.93 58.89 18.55
CA SER A 6 -63.93 57.74 19.44
C SER A 6 -63.20 56.56 18.78
N ILE A 7 -62.05 56.17 19.33
CA ILE A 7 -61.30 55.01 18.85
C ILE A 7 -61.87 53.76 19.53
N LYS A 8 -62.68 53.00 18.80
CA LYS A 8 -63.06 51.63 19.18
C LYS A 8 -61.84 50.72 18.99
N ALA A 9 -61.35 50.14 20.08
CA ALA A 9 -60.32 49.11 20.01
C ALA A 9 -60.91 47.82 19.39
N ALA A 10 -60.34 47.38 18.27
CA ALA A 10 -60.62 46.08 17.68
C ALA A 10 -59.71 45.02 18.34
N ILE A 11 -60.30 44.01 18.98
CA ILE A 11 -59.58 42.88 19.55
C ILE A 11 -59.10 41.99 18.40
N ILE A 12 -57.79 42.00 18.13
CA ILE A 12 -57.14 41.14 17.14
C ILE A 12 -57.00 39.74 17.77
N LYS A 13 -57.75 38.75 17.25
CA LYS A 13 -57.55 37.33 17.62
C LYS A 13 -56.16 36.87 17.16
N PRO A 14 -55.35 36.25 18.02
CA PRO A 14 -54.06 35.71 17.60
C PRO A 14 -54.27 34.59 16.59
N ARG A 15 -53.61 34.69 15.44
CA ARG A 15 -53.59 33.68 14.38
C ARG A 15 -52.82 32.47 14.91
N SER A 16 -53.49 31.33 15.05
CA SER A 16 -52.86 30.08 15.48
C SER A 16 -51.79 29.65 14.48
N ILE A 17 -50.52 29.80 14.87
CA ILE A 17 -49.39 29.22 14.15
C ILE A 17 -49.53 27.71 14.30
N LEU A 18 -49.77 27.01 13.18
CA LEU A 18 -49.82 25.55 13.13
C LEU A 18 -48.45 25.01 13.56
N ARG A 19 -48.34 24.59 14.83
CA ARG A 19 -47.19 23.85 15.32
C ARG A 19 -47.24 22.46 14.68
N PHE A 20 -46.35 22.20 13.73
CA PHE A 20 -46.08 20.85 13.30
C PHE A 20 -45.47 20.11 14.50
N SER A 21 -46.29 19.31 15.17
CA SER A 21 -45.81 18.39 16.20
C SER A 21 -44.85 17.42 15.52
N GLN A 22 -43.56 17.53 15.79
CA GLN A 22 -42.58 16.53 15.39
C GLN A 22 -42.86 15.31 16.25
N THR A 23 -43.64 14.37 15.70
CA THR A 23 -43.89 13.07 16.33
C THR A 23 -42.56 12.35 16.43
N THR A 24 -42.01 12.24 17.63
CA THR A 24 -40.83 11.44 17.91
C THR A 24 -41.23 9.97 17.79
N SER A 25 -41.19 9.42 16.59
CA SER A 25 -41.37 7.97 16.36
C SER A 25 -40.11 7.23 16.82
N GLY A 26 -40.30 6.27 17.72
CA GLY A 26 -39.27 5.28 18.07
C GLY A 26 -39.28 4.09 17.10
N PHE A 27 -38.14 3.42 16.96
CA PHE A 27 -38.04 2.18 16.19
C PHE A 27 -38.76 1.04 16.89
N THR A 28 -39.49 0.23 16.13
CA THR A 28 -40.12 -0.98 16.67
C THR A 28 -39.10 -2.12 16.74
N LEU A 29 -39.31 -3.09 17.65
CA LEU A 29 -38.43 -4.27 17.77
C LEU A 29 -38.37 -5.07 16.47
N ILE A 30 -39.51 -5.20 15.80
CA ILE A 30 -39.60 -5.94 14.52
C ILE A 30 -38.85 -5.22 13.40
N GLU A 31 -38.79 -3.89 13.40
CA GLU A 31 -38.07 -3.11 12.41
C GLU A 31 -36.56 -3.30 12.53
N ILE A 32 -36.02 -3.28 13.75
CA ILE A 32 -34.62 -3.63 14.00
C ILE A 32 -34.32 -5.09 13.62
N LEU A 33 -35.26 -6.01 13.89
CA LEU A 33 -35.10 -7.43 13.50
C LEU A 33 -34.96 -7.59 11.99
N VAL A 34 -35.83 -6.92 11.21
CA VAL A 34 -35.78 -6.96 9.75
C VAL A 34 -34.49 -6.29 9.23
N VAL A 35 -34.06 -5.17 9.81
CA VAL A 35 -32.81 -4.49 9.42
C VAL A 35 -31.58 -5.38 9.66
N VAL A 36 -31.47 -6.00 10.83
CA VAL A 36 -30.35 -6.89 11.14
C VAL A 36 -30.38 -8.12 10.23
N LEU A 37 -31.55 -8.67 9.92
CA LEU A 37 -31.71 -9.75 8.96
C LEU A 37 -31.20 -9.35 7.56
N MET A 38 -31.61 -8.17 7.07
CA MET A 38 -31.14 -7.66 5.77
C MET A 38 -29.62 -7.44 5.76
N VAL A 39 -29.06 -6.80 6.78
CA VAL A 39 -27.61 -6.59 6.90
C VAL A 39 -26.86 -7.92 6.98
N GLY A 40 -27.41 -8.92 7.67
CA GLY A 40 -26.85 -10.26 7.75
C GLY A 40 -26.74 -10.95 6.39
N ILE A 41 -27.82 -10.91 5.58
CA ILE A 41 -27.84 -11.48 4.23
C ILE A 41 -26.83 -10.76 3.32
N LEU A 42 -26.81 -9.42 3.34
CA LEU A 42 -25.87 -8.64 2.54
C LEU A 42 -24.41 -8.89 2.96
N SER A 43 -24.16 -8.96 4.27
CA SER A 43 -22.81 -9.21 4.81
C SER A 43 -22.30 -10.59 4.44
N ALA A 44 -23.16 -11.61 4.39
CA ALA A 44 -22.78 -12.96 3.98
C ALA A 44 -22.23 -13.01 2.54
N ILE A 45 -22.75 -12.16 1.64
CA ILE A 45 -22.28 -12.07 0.25
C ILE A 45 -21.06 -11.15 0.13
N ALA A 46 -21.04 -10.04 0.88
CA ALA A 46 -19.98 -9.03 0.80
C ALA A 46 -18.67 -9.44 1.51
N ALA A 47 -18.75 -10.20 2.60
CA ALA A 47 -17.57 -10.59 3.38
C ALA A 47 -16.49 -11.33 2.58
N PRO A 48 -16.78 -12.42 1.82
CA PRO A 48 -15.74 -13.14 1.09
C PRO A 48 -15.08 -12.29 0.00
N SER A 49 -15.84 -11.41 -0.67
CA SER A 49 -15.28 -10.52 -1.71
C SER A 49 -14.36 -9.45 -1.12
N TRP A 50 -14.67 -8.94 0.08
CA TRP A 50 -13.82 -8.01 0.82
C TRP A 50 -12.46 -8.61 1.16
N LEU A 51 -12.41 -9.88 1.60
CA LEU A 51 -11.16 -10.58 1.89
C LEU A 51 -10.26 -10.68 0.64
N GLY A 52 -10.85 -11.04 -0.50
CA GLY A 52 -10.14 -11.08 -1.78
C GLY A 52 -9.60 -9.71 -2.20
N PHE A 53 -10.39 -8.66 -2.02
CA PHE A 53 -9.98 -7.28 -2.30
C PHE A 53 -8.79 -6.86 -1.45
N VAL A 54 -8.84 -7.10 -0.12
CA VAL A 54 -7.73 -6.76 0.79
C VAL A 54 -6.45 -7.51 0.42
N ASN A 55 -6.54 -8.79 0.07
CA ASN A 55 -5.37 -9.56 -0.36
C ASN A 55 -4.74 -8.99 -1.64
N ARG A 56 -5.54 -8.59 -2.63
CA ARG A 56 -5.05 -7.94 -3.86
C ARG A 56 -4.41 -6.59 -3.55
N GLN A 57 -5.01 -5.78 -2.68
CA GLN A 57 -4.44 -4.51 -2.23
C GLN A 57 -3.06 -4.68 -1.58
N ARG A 58 -2.86 -5.74 -0.79
CA ARG A 58 -1.56 -6.06 -0.18
C ARG A 58 -0.50 -6.38 -1.23
N VAL A 59 -0.84 -7.21 -2.22
CA VAL A 59 0.06 -7.55 -3.33
C VAL A 59 0.41 -6.32 -4.16
N ASN A 60 -0.58 -5.46 -4.45
CA ASN A 60 -0.35 -4.22 -5.20
C ASN A 60 0.61 -3.29 -4.45
N LYS A 61 0.39 -3.07 -3.15
CA LYS A 61 1.31 -2.26 -2.33
C LYS A 61 2.74 -2.78 -2.35
N ALA A 62 2.92 -4.11 -2.27
CA ALA A 62 4.25 -4.72 -2.34
C ALA A 62 4.91 -4.47 -3.70
N ASN A 63 4.16 -4.62 -4.80
CA ASN A 63 4.64 -4.30 -6.15
C ASN A 63 4.98 -2.81 -6.31
N ASP A 64 4.13 -1.91 -5.83
CA ASP A 64 4.34 -0.47 -5.89
C ASP A 64 5.62 -0.06 -5.14
N ALA A 65 5.88 -0.67 -3.99
CA ALA A 65 7.09 -0.41 -3.21
C ALA A 65 8.37 -0.89 -3.93
N VAL A 66 8.32 -2.06 -4.58
CA VAL A 66 9.44 -2.57 -5.39
C VAL A 66 9.68 -1.68 -6.60
N PHE A 67 8.59 -1.28 -7.28
CA PHE A 67 8.67 -0.40 -8.43
C PHE A 67 9.21 0.99 -8.06
N SER A 68 8.75 1.56 -6.94
CA SER A 68 9.26 2.81 -6.40
C SER A 68 10.74 2.72 -6.06
N ALA A 69 11.18 1.63 -5.43
CA ALA A 69 12.59 1.41 -5.11
C ALA A 69 13.46 1.27 -6.38
N LEU A 70 12.96 0.59 -7.43
CA LEU A 70 13.63 0.51 -8.73
C LEU A 70 13.76 1.89 -9.39
N GLN A 71 12.69 2.67 -9.42
CA GLN A 71 12.73 4.03 -9.96
C GLN A 71 13.70 4.91 -9.19
N GLN A 72 13.69 4.84 -7.86
CA GLN A 72 14.58 5.60 -7.01
C GLN A 72 16.05 5.21 -7.27
N ALA A 73 16.36 3.92 -7.40
CA ALA A 73 17.69 3.45 -7.75
C ALA A 73 18.14 3.98 -9.12
N GLN A 74 17.25 3.95 -10.12
CA GLN A 74 17.53 4.49 -11.46
C GLN A 74 17.75 6.02 -11.44
N GLN A 75 16.93 6.75 -10.68
CA GLN A 75 17.07 8.19 -10.51
C GLN A 75 18.39 8.54 -9.79
N GLU A 76 18.75 7.81 -8.75
CA GLU A 76 20.01 7.97 -8.04
C GLU A 76 21.22 7.68 -8.95
N ALA A 77 21.14 6.66 -9.80
CA ALA A 77 22.18 6.33 -10.77
C ALA A 77 22.45 7.51 -11.71
N LYS A 78 21.38 8.07 -12.30
CA LYS A 78 21.44 9.23 -13.19
C LYS A 78 21.93 10.49 -12.46
N ARG A 79 21.41 10.74 -11.26
CA ARG A 79 21.71 11.92 -10.45
C ARG A 79 23.17 11.97 -10.04
N ARG A 80 23.69 10.85 -9.53
CA ARG A 80 25.06 10.77 -9.01
C ARG A 80 26.09 10.41 -10.08
N LYS A 81 25.65 10.07 -11.30
CA LYS A 81 26.49 9.60 -12.40
C LYS A 81 27.35 8.37 -12.04
N ILE A 82 26.83 7.51 -11.18
CA ILE A 82 27.48 6.26 -10.76
C ILE A 82 26.49 5.10 -10.89
N THR A 83 26.99 3.88 -11.04
CA THR A 83 26.14 2.69 -11.02
C THR A 83 25.45 2.56 -9.66
N TYR A 84 24.13 2.37 -9.69
CA TYR A 84 23.32 2.11 -8.50
C TYR A 84 22.69 0.74 -8.61
N ARG A 85 22.72 -0.01 -7.50
CA ARG A 85 22.24 -1.38 -7.40
C ARG A 85 21.11 -1.45 -6.40
N ILE A 86 20.16 -2.31 -6.70
CA ILE A 86 19.11 -2.72 -5.80
C ILE A 86 19.13 -4.24 -5.70
N SER A 87 19.26 -4.75 -4.48
CA SER A 87 19.22 -6.17 -4.20
C SER A 87 17.96 -6.51 -3.44
N PHE A 88 17.42 -7.67 -3.78
CA PHE A 88 16.30 -8.30 -3.15
C PHE A 88 16.81 -9.56 -2.44
N ARG A 89 16.35 -9.85 -1.24
CA ARG A 89 16.53 -11.15 -0.59
C ARG A 89 15.29 -11.53 0.20
N ASN A 90 15.14 -12.80 0.50
CA ASN A 90 14.18 -13.28 1.49
C ASN A 90 14.95 -13.71 2.73
N ASN A 91 14.66 -13.08 3.88
CA ASN A 91 15.15 -13.52 5.18
C ASN A 91 13.96 -13.99 6.01
N SER A 92 13.92 -15.29 6.34
CA SER A 92 12.90 -15.85 7.23
C SER A 92 11.45 -15.52 6.82
N SER A 93 11.13 -15.62 5.53
CA SER A 93 9.82 -15.30 4.94
C SER A 93 9.42 -13.82 4.98
N VAL A 94 10.39 -12.94 5.20
CA VAL A 94 10.24 -11.49 5.04
C VAL A 94 11.06 -11.07 3.82
N PRO A 95 10.43 -10.54 2.75
CA PRO A 95 11.17 -9.96 1.64
C PRO A 95 11.87 -8.70 2.14
N GLN A 96 13.14 -8.54 1.77
CA GLN A 96 13.95 -7.38 2.12
C GLN A 96 14.53 -6.76 0.85
N ILE A 97 14.72 -5.44 0.88
CA ILE A 97 15.33 -4.66 -0.19
C ILE A 97 16.52 -3.88 0.37
N ALA A 98 17.58 -3.78 -0.42
CA ALA A 98 18.73 -2.93 -0.12
C ALA A 98 19.14 -2.17 -1.39
N MET A 99 19.43 -0.89 -1.24
CA MET A 99 19.86 -0.03 -2.35
C MET A 99 21.22 0.58 -2.02
N TYR A 100 22.18 0.47 -2.94
CA TYR A 100 23.57 0.85 -2.71
C TYR A 100 24.30 1.12 -4.04
N ALA A 101 25.38 1.90 -3.99
CA ALA A 101 26.15 2.23 -5.19
C ALA A 101 27.22 1.17 -5.52
N ASN A 102 28.32 1.16 -4.76
CA ASN A 102 29.51 0.35 -5.07
C ASN A 102 30.16 -0.30 -3.83
N SER A 103 29.41 -0.40 -2.72
CA SER A 103 29.87 -1.03 -1.48
C SER A 103 29.28 -2.41 -1.32
N THR A 104 29.97 -3.28 -0.57
CA THR A 104 29.40 -4.53 -0.06
C THR A 104 28.17 -4.21 0.79
N VAL A 105 27.06 -4.88 0.51
CA VAL A 105 25.84 -4.73 1.31
C VAL A 105 26.06 -5.37 2.67
N THR A 106 25.92 -4.59 3.73
CA THR A 106 25.92 -5.10 5.11
C THR A 106 24.49 -5.27 5.59
N ASP A 107 24.28 -6.02 6.67
CA ASP A 107 22.93 -6.28 7.19
C ASP A 107 22.16 -5.00 7.57
N SER A 108 22.86 -3.90 7.85
CA SER A 108 22.24 -2.59 8.13
C SER A 108 21.58 -1.92 6.92
N ASN A 109 21.92 -2.32 5.69
CA ASN A 109 21.37 -1.74 4.47
C ASN A 109 20.04 -2.37 4.05
N TRP A 110 19.68 -3.50 4.66
CA TRP A 110 18.46 -4.23 4.33
C TRP A 110 17.27 -3.68 5.10
N GLN A 111 16.23 -3.35 4.36
CA GLN A 111 14.95 -2.90 4.90
C GLN A 111 13.90 -3.95 4.58
N ASN A 112 13.01 -4.26 5.52
CA ASN A 112 11.91 -5.17 5.22
C ASN A 112 10.96 -4.50 4.25
N LEU A 113 10.63 -5.22 3.18
CA LEU A 113 9.62 -4.82 2.24
C LEU A 113 8.25 -4.96 2.92
N GLY A 114 7.74 -3.85 3.43
CA GLY A 114 6.40 -3.82 4.03
C GLY A 114 6.30 -3.18 5.40
N ASP A 115 7.42 -2.82 6.04
CA ASP A 115 7.41 -2.12 7.34
C ASP A 115 6.59 -0.82 7.25
N ASN A 116 6.72 -0.09 6.14
CA ASN A 116 5.96 1.14 5.88
C ASN A 116 4.56 0.89 5.26
N LEU A 117 4.21 -0.36 4.96
CA LEU A 117 2.99 -0.71 4.21
C LEU A 117 1.98 -1.52 5.06
N GLY A 118 2.32 -1.82 6.31
CA GLY A 118 1.50 -2.62 7.21
C GLY A 118 1.38 -4.10 6.79
N LEU A 119 2.31 -4.59 5.96
CA LEU A 119 2.35 -5.99 5.55
C LEU A 119 3.00 -6.80 6.66
N LYS A 120 2.34 -7.88 7.10
CA LYS A 120 2.93 -8.82 8.07
C LYS A 120 3.80 -9.85 7.35
N PRO A 121 4.83 -10.42 8.02
CA PRO A 121 5.57 -11.58 7.51
C PRO A 121 4.65 -12.68 6.99
N GLY A 122 4.98 -13.27 5.84
CA GLY A 122 4.21 -14.36 5.23
C GLY A 122 2.91 -13.97 4.50
N GLN A 123 2.54 -12.69 4.43
CA GLN A 123 1.34 -12.25 3.69
C GLN A 123 1.55 -12.13 2.18
N VAL A 124 2.78 -11.91 1.73
CA VAL A 124 3.15 -11.76 0.33
C VAL A 124 4.39 -12.60 0.07
N LEU A 125 4.36 -13.36 -1.02
CA LEU A 125 5.53 -14.08 -1.53
C LEU A 125 6.16 -13.27 -2.66
N PHE A 126 7.46 -13.05 -2.57
CA PHE A 126 8.22 -12.40 -3.64
C PHE A 126 8.91 -13.46 -4.50
N SER A 127 8.72 -13.36 -5.81
CA SER A 127 9.29 -14.27 -6.80
C SER A 127 10.00 -13.49 -7.88
N THR A 128 11.13 -14.01 -8.37
CA THR A 128 11.87 -13.42 -9.48
C THR A 128 12.43 -14.52 -10.37
N ASN A 129 12.61 -14.24 -11.65
CA ASN A 129 13.37 -15.10 -12.55
C ASN A 129 14.84 -14.67 -12.67
N LEU A 130 15.29 -13.69 -11.88
CA LEU A 130 16.71 -13.32 -11.83
C LEU A 130 17.54 -14.49 -11.27
N THR A 131 18.61 -14.83 -11.97
CA THR A 131 19.58 -15.85 -11.55
C THR A 131 20.92 -15.23 -11.13
N SER A 132 21.22 -14.04 -11.66
CA SER A 132 22.35 -13.21 -11.28
C SER A 132 22.04 -11.74 -11.57
N GLU A 133 22.96 -10.83 -11.23
CA GLU A 133 22.82 -9.39 -11.49
C GLU A 133 22.41 -9.13 -12.95
N ASN A 134 21.28 -8.45 -13.14
CA ASN A 134 20.68 -8.14 -14.45
C ASN A 134 20.55 -9.33 -15.42
N THR A 135 20.48 -10.57 -14.91
CA THR A 135 20.41 -11.78 -15.73
C THR A 135 19.13 -12.53 -15.41
N ALA A 136 18.25 -12.62 -16.41
CA ALA A 136 17.01 -13.38 -16.33
C ALA A 136 17.25 -14.85 -16.71
N GLY A 137 16.71 -15.77 -15.92
CA GLY A 137 16.56 -17.18 -16.23
C GLY A 137 15.15 -17.52 -16.75
N THR A 138 14.89 -18.81 -16.91
CA THR A 138 13.65 -19.36 -17.48
C THR A 138 12.63 -19.81 -16.44
N SER A 139 12.97 -19.77 -15.14
CA SER A 139 12.10 -20.20 -14.05
C SER A 139 12.00 -19.12 -12.97
N PHE A 140 10.84 -19.04 -12.31
CA PHE A 140 10.64 -18.18 -11.16
C PHE A 140 11.13 -18.87 -9.88
N SER A 141 12.02 -18.20 -9.16
CA SER A 141 12.47 -18.59 -7.83
C SER A 141 11.73 -17.77 -6.77
N SER A 142 11.28 -18.44 -5.72
CA SER A 142 10.71 -17.84 -4.51
C SER A 142 11.55 -18.28 -3.32
N ASN A 143 11.61 -17.46 -2.26
CA ASN A 143 12.45 -17.72 -1.06
C ASN A 143 13.97 -17.78 -1.35
N PHE A 144 14.46 -16.91 -2.21
CA PHE A 144 15.90 -16.78 -2.47
C PHE A 144 16.60 -16.08 -1.30
N THR A 145 17.49 -16.80 -0.62
CA THR A 145 18.35 -16.26 0.44
C THR A 145 19.58 -15.55 -0.12
N THR A 146 20.02 -15.97 -1.31
CA THR A 146 21.07 -15.27 -2.07
C THR A 146 20.50 -13.99 -2.69
N PRO A 147 21.15 -12.82 -2.48
CA PRO A 147 20.66 -11.56 -3.01
C PRO A 147 20.57 -11.56 -4.54
N GLN A 148 19.36 -11.35 -5.07
CA GLN A 148 19.11 -11.14 -6.50
C GLN A 148 19.10 -9.64 -6.78
N SER A 149 19.92 -9.19 -7.72
CA SER A 149 20.21 -7.76 -7.87
C SER A 149 19.88 -7.23 -9.26
N ILE A 150 19.38 -6.00 -9.31
CA ILE A 150 19.24 -5.21 -10.52
C ILE A 150 20.15 -4.00 -10.38
N SER A 151 20.93 -3.68 -11.42
CA SER A 151 21.82 -2.53 -11.40
C SER A 151 21.59 -1.62 -12.59
N PHE A 152 21.65 -0.32 -12.34
CA PHE A 152 21.48 0.72 -13.34
C PHE A 152 22.80 1.47 -13.53
N ASP A 153 23.18 1.72 -14.77
CA ASP A 153 24.31 2.60 -15.09
C ASP A 153 23.92 4.09 -14.93
N TYR A 154 24.89 4.99 -15.13
CA TYR A 154 24.64 6.43 -15.02
C TYR A 154 23.68 6.99 -16.08
N THR A 155 23.38 6.23 -17.14
CA THR A 155 22.37 6.58 -18.14
C THR A 155 20.97 6.10 -17.73
N GLY A 156 20.91 5.30 -16.66
CA GLY A 156 19.72 4.62 -16.16
C GLY A 156 19.30 3.43 -17.01
N ALA A 157 20.18 2.92 -17.86
CA ALA A 157 20.03 1.62 -18.49
C ALA A 157 20.47 0.51 -17.52
N LEU A 158 20.10 -0.74 -17.80
CA LEU A 158 20.61 -1.87 -17.03
C LEU A 158 22.12 -1.97 -17.23
N ALA A 159 22.89 -1.92 -16.14
CA ALA A 159 24.33 -2.05 -16.22
C ALA A 159 24.71 -3.48 -16.64
N PHE A 160 25.80 -3.61 -17.39
CA PHE A 160 26.30 -4.95 -17.73
C PHE A 160 26.73 -5.69 -16.45
N PRO A 161 26.43 -7.00 -16.33
CA PRO A 161 26.92 -7.80 -15.22
C PRO A 161 28.44 -7.66 -15.13
N SER A 162 28.97 -7.32 -13.96
CA SER A 162 30.41 -7.31 -13.77
C SER A 162 30.94 -8.74 -13.95
N ILE A 163 31.87 -8.96 -14.88
CA ILE A 163 32.56 -10.24 -15.01
C ILE A 163 33.28 -10.47 -13.68
N LYS A 164 32.81 -11.44 -12.90
CA LYS A 164 33.49 -11.88 -11.68
C LYS A 164 34.80 -12.53 -12.11
N ASN A 165 35.89 -11.77 -12.13
CA ASN A 165 37.23 -12.32 -12.32
C ASN A 165 37.48 -13.31 -11.18
N ASN A 166 37.73 -14.58 -11.51
CA ASN A 166 37.96 -15.69 -10.60
C ASN A 166 39.33 -15.57 -9.89
N THR A 167 39.63 -14.43 -9.27
CA THR A 167 40.91 -14.19 -8.59
C THR A 167 40.87 -14.60 -7.12
N GLN A 168 39.77 -15.17 -6.62
CA GLN A 168 39.66 -15.71 -5.26
C GLN A 168 39.86 -17.24 -5.16
N ALA A 169 39.99 -17.95 -6.29
CA ALA A 169 40.22 -19.40 -6.28
C ALA A 169 41.72 -19.82 -6.26
N ILE A 170 42.67 -18.89 -6.35
CA ILE A 170 44.12 -19.21 -6.46
C ILE A 170 44.91 -18.85 -5.18
N GLN A 171 44.25 -18.53 -4.06
CA GLN A 171 44.94 -18.23 -2.79
C GLN A 171 44.67 -19.22 -1.64
N SER A 172 44.05 -20.38 -1.92
CA SER A 172 43.81 -21.43 -0.91
C SER A 172 44.49 -22.77 -1.24
N SER A 173 45.57 -22.73 -2.01
CA SER A 173 46.49 -23.86 -2.16
C SER A 173 47.92 -23.34 -2.17
N ASN A 174 48.43 -23.01 -0.98
CA ASN A 174 49.85 -23.10 -0.65
C ASN A 174 50.00 -23.28 0.86
#